data_AF-A0AA42AXE6-F1
#
_entry.id   AF-A0AA42AXE6-F1
#
_cell.length_a   1.000
_cell.length_b   1.000
_cell.length_c   1.000
_cell.angle_alpha   90.00
_cell.angle_beta   90.00
_cell.angle_gamma   90.00
#
_symmetry.space_group_name_H-M   'P 1'
#
loop_
_entity.id
_entity.type
_entity.pdbx_description
1 polymer ?
#
loop_
_entity_poly.entity_id
_entity_poly.type
_entity_poly.pdbx_seq_one_letter_code
_entity_poly.pdbx_strand_id
1 'polypeptide(L)'
;CVNLCVSPLQLLLILYSYNNLPLSLHNLEVTDDIVNSETKLHALFLKWLSYFNKPRFVNFDVEDEKAFKERFEIFKKTARIINQHNKSGSSFTYGLNQFAVMTRDEYARRSGEFLIRSSIRVC
;
A
#
# COMPACT_ATOMS: atom_id res chain seq x y z
N CYS A 1 8.47 17.45 -30.56
CA CYS A 1 8.99 16.39 -29.67
C CYS A 1 9.86 17.04 -28.61
N VAL A 2 9.35 17.29 -27.41
CA VAL A 2 10.13 17.94 -26.35
C VAL A 2 10.87 16.85 -25.60
N ASN A 3 12.12 16.58 -25.97
CA ASN A 3 13.02 15.79 -25.15
C ASN A 3 13.33 16.61 -23.90
N LEU A 4 12.63 16.32 -22.80
CA LEU A 4 12.97 16.82 -21.48
C LEU A 4 14.29 16.15 -21.06
N CYS A 5 15.41 16.78 -21.38
CA CYS A 5 16.71 16.43 -20.82
C CYS A 5 16.71 16.81 -19.34
N VAL A 6 16.23 15.91 -18.49
CA VAL A 6 16.33 16.07 -17.04
C VAL A 6 17.79 15.83 -16.67
N SER A 7 18.46 16.86 -16.19
CA SER A 7 19.88 16.77 -15.80
C SER A 7 20.07 15.79 -14.63
N PRO A 8 21.25 15.15 -14.50
CA PRO A 8 21.54 14.24 -13.39
C PRO A 8 21.34 14.89 -12.01
N LEU A 9 21.58 16.20 -11.92
CA LEU A 9 21.34 17.00 -10.71
C LEU A 9 19.85 17.18 -10.42
N GLN A 10 19.02 17.39 -11.45
CA GLN A 10 17.56 17.40 -11.29
C GLN A 10 17.03 16.02 -10.87
N LEU A 11 17.60 14.93 -11.39
CA LEU A 11 17.23 13.57 -10.97
C LEU A 11 17.60 13.34 -9.50
N LEU A 12 18.80 13.74 -9.08
CA LEU A 12 19.26 13.68 -7.69
C LEU A 12 18.40 14.53 -6.76
N LEU A 13 17.97 15.72 -7.18
CA LEU A 13 17.07 16.58 -6.41
C LEU A 13 15.68 15.96 -6.26
N ILE A 14 15.13 15.36 -7.32
CA ILE A 14 13.86 14.64 -7.27
C ILE A 14 13.96 13.45 -6.32
N LEU A 15 15.04 12.67 -6.40
CA LEU A 15 15.29 11.54 -5.51
C LEU A 15 15.50 12.00 -4.05
N TYR A 16 16.26 13.07 -3.81
CA TYR A 16 16.49 13.62 -2.48
C TYR A 16 15.21 14.19 -1.86
N SER A 17 14.38 14.88 -2.65
CA SER A 17 13.05 15.34 -2.23
C SER A 17 12.12 14.19 -1.88
N TYR A 18 12.19 13.06 -2.60
CA TYR A 18 11.39 11.87 -2.30
C TYR A 18 11.82 11.19 -1.01
N ASN A 19 13.13 11.17 -0.73
CA ASN A 19 13.71 10.52 0.46
C ASN A 19 13.63 11.39 1.74
N ASN A 20 13.41 12.70 1.65
CA ASN A 20 13.37 13.62 2.80
C ASN A 20 11.97 14.14 3.16
N LEU A 21 10.89 13.57 2.60
CA LEU A 21 9.54 13.92 3.04
C LEU A 21 9.27 13.33 4.44
N PRO A 22 8.87 14.12 5.46
CA PRO A 22 8.67 13.61 6.81
C PRO A 22 7.57 12.54 6.82
N LEU A 23 7.95 11.32 7.22
CA LEU A 23 7.12 10.12 7.26
C LEU A 23 6.15 10.15 8.45
N SER A 24 5.11 10.97 8.41
CA SER A 24 3.96 10.82 9.32
C SER A 24 2.91 9.88 8.69
N LEU A 25 2.31 9.00 9.48
CA LEU A 25 1.26 8.06 9.04
C LEU A 25 0.02 8.76 8.44
N HIS A 26 -0.15 10.06 8.72
CA HIS A 26 -1.18 10.95 8.14
C HIS A 26 -1.11 11.05 6.60
N ASN A 27 -0.01 10.61 6.00
CA ASN A 27 0.27 10.71 4.58
C ASN A 27 -0.31 9.57 3.71
N LEU A 28 -1.08 8.64 4.30
CA LEU A 28 -1.80 7.55 3.63
C LEU A 28 -3.32 7.76 3.64
N GLU A 29 -3.78 9.00 3.72
CA GLU A 29 -5.19 9.32 3.62
C GLU A 29 -5.77 8.89 2.27
N VAL A 30 -6.97 8.31 2.31
CA VAL A 30 -7.71 7.92 1.12
C VAL A 30 -8.87 8.89 0.94
N THR A 31 -8.87 9.61 -0.18
CA THR A 31 -9.87 10.62 -0.51
C THR A 31 -10.55 10.32 -1.85
N ASP A 32 -11.68 11.00 -2.13
CA ASP A 32 -12.38 10.91 -3.42
C ASP A 32 -11.48 11.24 -4.61
N ASP A 33 -10.63 12.27 -4.48
CA ASP A 33 -9.68 12.68 -5.51
C ASP A 33 -8.69 11.56 -5.87
N ILE A 34 -8.23 10.82 -4.85
CA ILE A 34 -7.33 9.70 -5.06
C ILE A 34 -8.06 8.52 -5.70
N VAL A 35 -9.18 8.07 -5.14
CA VAL A 35 -9.86 6.84 -5.62
C VAL A 35 -10.45 6.97 -7.03
N ASN A 36 -10.67 8.20 -7.51
CA ASN A 36 -11.17 8.49 -8.85
C ASN A 36 -10.06 8.74 -9.88
N SER A 37 -8.78 8.62 -9.50
CA SER A 37 -7.63 8.78 -10.40
C SER A 37 -6.69 7.58 -10.33
N GLU A 38 -6.57 6.84 -11.44
CA GLU A 38 -5.66 5.67 -11.56
C GLU A 38 -4.22 6.05 -11.17
N THR A 39 -3.73 7.19 -11.67
CA THR A 39 -2.37 7.68 -11.41
C THR A 39 -2.16 8.00 -9.93
N LYS A 40 -3.13 8.65 -9.26
CA LYS A 40 -3.03 8.97 -7.83
C LYS A 40 -3.14 7.72 -6.97
N LEU A 41 -4.02 6.77 -7.32
CA LEU A 41 -4.08 5.46 -6.68
C LEU A 41 -2.77 4.70 -6.81
N HIS A 42 -2.15 4.72 -8.00
CA HIS A 42 -0.86 4.08 -8.23
C HIS A 42 0.24 4.73 -7.38
N ALA A 43 0.29 6.06 -7.33
CA ALA A 43 1.23 6.78 -6.47
C ALA A 43 1.02 6.45 -4.98
N LEU A 44 -0.22 6.37 -4.52
CA LEU A 44 -0.55 5.96 -3.15
C LEU A 44 -0.14 4.49 -2.88
N PHE A 45 -0.30 3.61 -3.86
CA PHE A 45 0.13 2.21 -3.74
C PHE A 45 1.64 2.08 -3.61
N LEU A 46 2.43 2.77 -4.44
CA LEU A 46 3.88 2.80 -4.32
C LEU A 46 4.34 3.38 -2.98
N LYS A 47 3.66 4.42 -2.51
CA LYS A 47 3.90 5.01 -1.21
C LYS A 47 3.60 4.00 -0.10
N TRP A 48 2.47 3.32 -0.14
CA TRP A 48 2.12 2.26 0.80
C TRP A 48 3.16 1.12 0.81
N LEU A 49 3.64 0.69 -0.37
CA LEU A 49 4.71 -0.30 -0.49
C LEU A 49 5.99 0.15 0.22
N SER A 50 6.36 1.43 0.14
CA SER A 50 7.56 1.94 0.83
C SER A 50 7.53 1.72 2.36
N TYR A 51 6.34 1.74 2.96
CA TYR A 51 6.15 1.47 4.39
C TYR A 51 6.07 -0.03 4.71
N PHE A 52 5.29 -0.78 3.92
CA PHE A 52 4.85 -2.12 4.30
C PHE A 52 5.51 -3.26 3.51
N ASN A 53 6.22 -2.98 2.42
CA ASN A 53 6.98 -3.99 1.66
C ASN A 53 8.24 -4.42 2.42
N LYS A 54 8.04 -5.05 3.58
CA LYS A 54 9.05 -5.71 4.38
C LYS A 54 8.70 -7.20 4.42
N PRO A 55 9.69 -8.10 4.41
CA PRO A 55 9.46 -9.55 4.40
C PRO A 55 8.52 -10.06 5.51
N ARG A 56 8.44 -9.33 6.63
CA ARG A 56 7.55 -9.65 7.75
C ARG A 56 6.06 -9.39 7.46
N PHE A 57 5.73 -8.46 6.57
CA PHE A 57 4.37 -7.94 6.41
C PHE A 57 3.74 -8.28 5.07
N VAL A 58 4.53 -8.25 4.00
CA VAL A 58 4.07 -8.46 2.62
C VAL A 58 4.86 -9.61 2.00
N ASN A 59 4.15 -10.56 1.40
CA ASN A 59 4.72 -11.80 0.84
C ASN A 59 4.31 -11.95 -0.62
N PHE A 60 4.63 -10.97 -1.45
CA PHE A 60 4.56 -11.09 -2.91
C PHE A 60 5.79 -10.43 -3.52
N ASP A 61 6.18 -10.92 -4.69
CA ASP A 61 7.31 -10.35 -5.43
C ASP A 61 6.87 -9.07 -6.15
N VAL A 62 7.49 -7.95 -5.82
CA VAL A 62 7.19 -6.64 -6.41
C VAL A 62 7.79 -6.52 -7.82
N GLU A 63 8.82 -7.31 -8.14
CA GLU A 63 9.45 -7.34 -9.45
C GLU A 63 8.69 -8.23 -10.44
N ASP A 64 7.85 -9.15 -9.95
CA ASP A 64 6.90 -9.91 -10.76
C ASP A 64 5.74 -8.99 -11.20
N GLU A 65 5.71 -8.66 -12.50
CA GLU A 65 4.71 -7.77 -13.09
C GLU A 65 3.26 -8.27 -12.85
N LYS A 66 3.04 -9.59 -12.94
CA LYS A 66 1.72 -10.18 -12.75
C LYS A 66 1.29 -10.05 -11.29
N ALA A 67 2.18 -10.40 -10.36
CA ALA A 67 1.91 -10.28 -8.93
C ALA A 67 1.68 -8.82 -8.52
N PHE A 68 2.50 -7.88 -9.03
CA PHE A 68 2.34 -6.46 -8.81
C PHE A 68 0.97 -5.96 -9.27
N LYS A 69 0.56 -6.31 -10.50
CA LYS A 69 -0.73 -5.91 -11.06
C LYS A 69 -1.90 -6.48 -10.27
N GLU A 70 -1.85 -7.76 -9.90
CA GLU A 70 -2.89 -8.40 -9.09
C GLU A 70 -3.05 -7.71 -7.73
N ARG A 71 -1.94 -7.39 -7.06
CA ARG A 71 -1.94 -6.72 -5.76
C ARG A 71 -2.40 -5.27 -5.85
N PHE A 72 -2.08 -4.58 -6.95
CA PHE A 72 -2.59 -3.25 -7.20
C PHE A 72 -4.12 -3.25 -7.37
N GLU A 73 -4.70 -4.24 -8.06
CA GLU A 73 -6.16 -4.36 -8.17
C GLU A 73 -6.84 -4.60 -6.82
N ILE A 74 -6.24 -5.41 -5.96
CA ILE A 74 -6.73 -5.60 -4.58
C ILE A 74 -6.64 -4.27 -3.81
N PHE A 75 -5.52 -3.58 -3.91
CA PHE A 75 -5.32 -2.29 -3.26
C PHE A 75 -6.37 -1.25 -3.69
N LYS A 76 -6.69 -1.16 -4.99
CA LYS A 76 -7.75 -0.27 -5.50
C LYS A 76 -9.10 -0.55 -4.84
N LYS A 77 -9.48 -1.83 -4.72
CA LYS A 77 -10.72 -2.24 -4.04
C LYS A 77 -10.71 -1.84 -2.56
N THR A 78 -9.61 -2.10 -1.87
CA THR A 78 -9.45 -1.72 -0.45
C THR A 78 -9.55 -0.22 -0.24
N ALA A 79 -8.87 0.59 -1.06
CA ALA A 79 -8.93 2.05 -0.98
C ALA A 79 -10.36 2.57 -1.16
N ARG A 80 -11.11 2.03 -2.12
CA ARG A 80 -12.53 2.39 -2.33
C ARG A 80 -13.40 2.04 -1.12
N ILE A 81 -13.21 0.86 -0.53
CA ILE A 81 -13.92 0.44 0.70
C ILE A 81 -13.63 1.40 1.86
N ILE A 82 -12.36 1.75 2.06
CA ILE A 82 -11.94 2.70 3.10
C ILE A 82 -12.61 4.06 2.88
N ASN A 83 -12.51 4.61 1.67
CA ASN A 83 -13.10 5.90 1.35
C ASN A 83 -14.63 5.91 1.57
N GLN A 84 -15.32 4.87 1.11
CA GLN A 84 -16.77 4.75 1.29
C GLN A 84 -17.16 4.64 2.77
N HIS A 85 -16.45 3.83 3.55
CA HIS A 85 -16.73 3.64 4.98
C HIS A 85 -16.49 4.93 5.77
N ASN A 86 -15.37 5.61 5.53
CA ASN A 86 -15.03 6.85 6.25
C ASN A 86 -16.03 7.98 5.95
N LYS A 87 -16.73 7.91 4.82
CA LYS A 87 -17.80 8.84 4.44
C LYS A 87 -19.18 8.47 5.01
N SER A 88 -19.35 7.30 5.62
CA SER A 88 -20.66 6.83 6.08
C SER A 88 -21.11 7.44 7.42
N GLY A 89 -20.29 8.27 8.05
CA GLY A 89 -20.56 8.81 9.40
C GLY A 89 -20.46 7.77 10.51
N SER A 90 -19.70 6.69 10.29
CA SER A 90 -19.40 5.68 11.32
C SER A 90 -18.67 6.30 12.51
N SER A 91 -18.82 5.71 13.71
CA SER A 91 -18.11 6.15 14.92
C SER A 91 -16.61 5.83 14.90
N PHE A 92 -16.16 5.09 13.88
CA PHE A 92 -14.75 4.78 13.63
C PHE A 92 -14.43 4.90 12.14
N THR A 93 -13.16 5.04 11.83
CA THR A 93 -12.64 5.13 10.46
C THR A 93 -11.71 3.97 10.16
N TYR A 94 -11.67 3.56 8.89
CA TYR A 94 -10.63 2.68 8.37
C TYR A 94 -9.41 3.47 7.90
N GLY A 95 -8.26 2.83 8.01
CA GLY A 95 -6.98 3.35 7.49
C GLY A 95 -6.25 2.28 6.69
N LEU A 96 -5.37 2.72 5.79
CA LEU A 96 -4.46 1.82 5.10
C LEU A 96 -3.44 1.25 6.09
N ASN A 97 -3.40 -0.08 6.17
CA ASN A 97 -2.49 -0.82 7.04
C ASN A 97 -1.75 -1.91 6.23
N GLN A 98 -0.94 -2.74 6.89
CA GLN A 98 -0.17 -3.80 6.23
C GLN A 98 -1.00 -4.87 5.49
N PHE A 99 -2.32 -4.91 5.70
CA PHE A 99 -3.24 -5.88 5.09
C PHE A 99 -3.94 -5.32 3.84
N ALA A 100 -3.61 -4.11 3.39
CA ALA A 100 -4.33 -3.45 2.30
C ALA A 100 -4.32 -4.20 0.95
N VAL A 101 -3.37 -5.11 0.75
CA VAL A 101 -3.19 -5.95 -0.45
C VAL A 101 -3.58 -7.42 -0.25
N MET A 102 -4.14 -7.77 0.91
CA MET A 102 -4.60 -9.13 1.18
C MET A 102 -6.08 -9.28 0.86
N THR A 103 -6.42 -10.37 0.19
CA THR A 103 -7.81 -10.83 0.12
C THR A 103 -8.26 -11.36 1.49
N ARG A 104 -9.58 -11.45 1.69
CA ARG A 104 -10.16 -12.03 2.91
C ARG A 104 -9.63 -13.45 3.17
N ASP A 105 -9.50 -14.26 2.12
CA ASP A 105 -9.06 -15.65 2.23
C ASP A 105 -7.55 -15.75 2.55
N GLU A 106 -6.74 -14.84 2.01
CA GLU A 106 -5.32 -14.73 2.36
C GLU A 106 -5.14 -14.28 3.81
N TYR A 107 -5.93 -13.30 4.25
CA TYR A 107 -5.93 -12.86 5.63
C TYR A 107 -6.34 -13.98 6.59
N ALA A 108 -7.38 -14.74 6.26
CA ALA A 108 -7.84 -15.88 7.05
C ALA A 108 -6.78 -16.98 7.13
N ARG A 109 -6.16 -17.35 6.01
CA ARG A 109 -5.06 -18.32 5.98
C ARG A 109 -3.86 -17.86 6.81
N ARG A 110 -3.45 -16.59 6.70
CA ARG A 110 -2.34 -16.02 7.44
C ARG A 110 -2.62 -15.95 8.95
N SER A 111 -3.84 -15.59 9.33
CA SER A 111 -4.26 -15.54 10.74
C SER A 111 -4.31 -16.94 11.35
N GLY A 112 -4.81 -17.93 10.59
CA GLY A 112 -4.76 -19.34 10.97
C GLY A 112 -3.33 -19.85 11.13
N GLU A 113 -2.43 -19.53 10.19
CA GLU A 113 -1.02 -19.91 10.27
C GLU A 113 -0.30 -19.26 11.45
N PHE A 114 -0.61 -18.00 11.78
CA PHE A 114 -0.08 -17.34 12.97
C PHE A 114 -0.50 -18.07 14.25
N LEU A 115 -1.77 -18.49 14.36
CA LEU A 115 -2.26 -19.26 15.51
C LEU A 115 -1.63 -20.67 15.58
N ILE A 116 -1.42 -21.33 14.43
CA ILE A 116 -0.76 -22.65 14.36
C ILE A 116 0.72 -22.55 14.75
N ARG A 117 1.45 -21.53 14.25
CA ARG A 117 2.87 -21.29 14.62
C ARG A 117 3.02 -20.88 16.09
N SER A 118 2.02 -20.25 16.68
CA SER A 118 1.98 -19.93 18.12
C SER A 118 1.67 -21.16 18.98
N SER A 119 1.19 -22.25 18.38
CA SER A 119 0.84 -23.51 19.07
C SER A 119 2.00 -24.52 19.13
N ILE A 120 3.26 -24.05 19.13
CA ILE A 120 4.40 -24.93 19.42
C ILE A 120 4.26 -25.42 20.87
N ARG A 121 4.11 -26.74 21.01
CA ARG A 121 4.05 -27.46 22.28
C ARG A 121 5.24 -27.07 23.16
N VAL A 122 4.93 -26.64 24.39
CA VAL A 122 5.85 -26.82 25.51
C VAL A 122 5.87 -28.33 25.78
N CYS A 123 6.96 -28.99 25.37
CA CYS A 123 7.39 -30.25 25.94
C CYS A 123 8.70 -29.98 26.67
#